data_AF-A0A1Y2JNT1-F1
#
_entry.id   AF-A0A1Y2JNT1-F1
#
_cell.length_a   1.000
_cell.length_b   1.000
_cell.length_c   1.000
_cell.angle_alpha   90.00
_cell.angle_beta   90.00
_cell.angle_gamma   90.00
#
_symmetry.space_group_name_H-M   'P 1'
#
loop_
_entity.id
_entity.type
_entity.pdbx_description
1 polymer ?
#
loop_
_entity_poly.entity_id
_entity_poly.type
_entity_poly.pdbx_seq_one_letter_code
_entity_poly.pdbx_strand_id
1 'polypeptide(L)'
;MPTQAPDPYYVAFIDEAGDPGLKNVRPIDPAGATEWLCLGAIVMRSELEPKTTDWVRAILSEAECERSDLHYRYLTAPQKRTALSEISRLPLRGFVLASNKKNMRRYRNVNAERVQSRQWFYNFCLRLLLERVTDFCFRHAKKERAKGRLLKIVYSERKTHSYSQTAAYQELLKIQAKNDALVLSKRRIRWEVLDWRLNEAVAHATCAGSQLADAVTSAFYQASDTLPPTKWNSEFAKLLDPIMAKENGACMDYGVALQPTPTWKAKLNDRQRQIFEYYGYKFWP
;
A
#
# COMPACT_ATOMS: atom_id res chain seq x y z
N MET A 1 -0.41 22.26 -27.61
CA MET A 1 -0.66 22.84 -26.27
C MET A 1 -0.59 21.71 -25.27
N PRO A 2 0.14 21.82 -24.14
CA PRO A 2 0.05 20.81 -23.09
C PRO A 2 -1.37 20.84 -22.52
N THR A 3 -2.13 19.78 -22.77
CA THR A 3 -3.48 19.60 -22.23
C THR A 3 -3.42 19.53 -20.71
N GLN A 4 -4.05 20.51 -20.05
CA GLN A 4 -4.22 20.60 -18.60
C GLN A 4 -4.62 19.25 -18.00
N ALA A 5 -4.07 18.92 -16.83
CA ALA A 5 -4.45 17.72 -16.11
C ALA A 5 -5.94 17.81 -15.71
N PRO A 6 -6.72 16.74 -15.88
CA PRO A 6 -8.14 16.74 -15.51
C PRO A 6 -8.33 16.76 -14.00
N ASP A 7 -9.48 17.25 -13.51
CA ASP A 7 -9.76 17.22 -12.08
C ASP A 7 -9.92 15.78 -11.56
N PRO A 8 -9.25 15.41 -10.46
CA PRO A 8 -9.41 14.10 -9.87
C PRO A 8 -10.73 13.99 -9.12
N TYR A 9 -11.29 12.78 -9.11
CA TYR A 9 -12.47 12.43 -8.31
C TYR A 9 -12.11 11.63 -7.06
N TYR A 10 -11.01 10.89 -7.14
CA TYR A 10 -10.38 10.20 -6.01
C TYR A 10 -8.94 10.66 -5.86
N VAL A 11 -8.42 10.57 -4.65
CA VAL A 11 -6.99 10.64 -4.36
C VAL A 11 -6.58 9.38 -3.60
N ALA A 12 -5.45 8.80 -4.01
CA ALA A 12 -4.78 7.73 -3.28
C ALA A 12 -3.41 8.21 -2.80
N PHE A 13 -3.15 8.07 -1.50
CA PHE A 13 -1.81 8.25 -0.93
C PHE A 13 -1.18 6.89 -0.73
N ILE A 14 0.02 6.68 -1.25
CA ILE A 14 0.75 5.42 -1.18
C ILE A 14 2.00 5.59 -0.34
N ASP A 15 2.21 4.68 0.59
CA ASP A 15 3.45 4.58 1.36
C ASP A 15 3.90 3.11 1.50
N GLU A 16 5.12 2.92 1.99
CA GLU A 16 5.76 1.61 2.10
C GLU A 16 6.45 1.41 3.44
N ALA A 17 6.42 0.18 3.95
CA ALA A 17 7.16 -0.22 5.15
C ALA A 17 7.97 -1.49 4.87
N GLY A 18 9.22 -1.48 5.35
CA GLY A 18 10.22 -2.49 5.02
C GLY A 18 11.18 -2.08 3.89
N ASP A 19 12.14 -2.95 3.61
CA ASP A 19 13.19 -2.77 2.61
C ASP A 19 12.87 -3.67 1.38
N PRO A 20 12.86 -3.16 0.14
CA PRO A 20 12.54 -3.95 -1.05
C PRO A 20 13.67 -4.91 -1.50
N GLY A 21 14.84 -4.87 -0.87
CA GLY A 21 16.00 -5.67 -1.21
C GLY A 21 15.77 -7.18 -1.14
N LEU A 22 16.33 -7.90 -2.13
CA LEU A 22 16.19 -9.35 -2.28
C LEU A 22 17.51 -10.12 -2.17
N LYS A 23 18.67 -9.45 -2.17
CA LYS A 23 19.99 -10.12 -2.17
C LYS A 23 20.21 -10.92 -0.89
N ASN A 24 20.00 -10.27 0.25
CA ASN A 24 20.00 -10.87 1.58
C ASN A 24 18.69 -10.51 2.26
N VAL A 25 17.98 -11.49 2.82
CA VAL A 25 16.63 -11.34 3.39
C VAL A 25 16.60 -11.96 4.77
N ARG A 26 16.28 -11.15 5.79
CA ARG A 26 16.09 -11.64 7.15
C ARG A 26 14.78 -12.45 7.24
N PRO A 27 14.68 -13.50 8.09
CA PRO A 27 15.74 -14.04 8.95
C PRO A 27 16.60 -15.11 8.25
N ILE A 28 16.41 -15.37 6.95
CA ILE A 28 17.21 -16.38 6.23
C ILE A 28 18.69 -16.02 6.25
N ASP A 29 18.99 -14.74 6.06
CA ASP A 29 20.31 -14.17 6.30
C ASP A 29 20.34 -13.45 7.67
N PRO A 30 21.45 -13.50 8.41
CA PRO A 30 21.57 -12.83 9.72
C PRO A 30 21.52 -11.30 9.60
N ALA A 31 21.95 -10.76 8.46
CA ALA A 31 21.88 -9.34 8.13
C ALA A 31 21.40 -9.14 6.70
N GLY A 32 20.60 -8.09 6.48
CA GLY A 32 20.05 -7.77 5.17
C GLY A 32 18.71 -7.06 5.24
N ALA A 33 18.03 -7.04 4.09
CA ALA A 33 16.71 -6.46 3.97
C ALA A 33 15.71 -7.15 4.91
N THR A 34 14.64 -6.45 5.27
CA THR A 34 13.56 -6.95 6.14
C THR A 34 12.93 -8.22 5.59
N GLU A 35 12.24 -9.02 6.42
CA GLU A 35 11.51 -10.20 5.94
C GLU A 35 10.33 -9.80 5.03
N TRP A 36 9.72 -8.66 5.34
CA TRP A 36 8.52 -8.17 4.70
C TRP A 36 8.76 -6.89 3.90
N LEU A 37 8.01 -6.73 2.81
CA LEU A 37 7.72 -5.45 2.19
C LEU A 37 6.21 -5.26 2.22
N CYS A 38 5.75 -4.19 2.85
CA CYS A 38 4.35 -3.77 2.84
C CYS A 38 4.21 -2.50 1.99
N LEU A 39 3.29 -2.51 1.04
CA LEU A 39 2.82 -1.30 0.37
C LEU A 39 1.38 -1.05 0.78
N GLY A 40 1.10 0.13 1.30
CA GLY A 40 -0.26 0.51 1.67
C GLY A 40 -0.74 1.72 0.89
N ALA A 41 -2.05 1.82 0.78
CA ALA A 41 -2.72 2.98 0.23
C ALA A 41 -3.93 3.34 1.09
N ILE A 42 -4.18 4.64 1.23
CA ILE A 42 -5.50 5.15 1.59
C ILE A 42 -6.13 5.81 0.37
N VAL A 43 -7.43 5.62 0.19
CA VAL A 43 -8.21 6.18 -0.90
C VAL A 43 -9.36 6.98 -0.33
N MET A 44 -9.56 8.20 -0.81
CA MET A 44 -10.68 9.05 -0.44
C MET A 44 -11.19 9.83 -1.64
N ARG A 45 -12.30 10.54 -1.47
CA ARG A 45 -12.74 11.55 -2.46
C ARG A 45 -11.75 12.69 -2.52
N SER A 46 -11.49 13.21 -3.71
CA SER A 46 -10.61 14.37 -3.90
C SER A 46 -11.07 15.60 -3.10
N GLU A 47 -12.39 15.81 -2.97
CA GLU A 47 -12.95 16.91 -2.15
C GLU A 47 -12.58 16.84 -0.65
N LEU A 48 -12.11 15.68 -0.18
CA LEU A 48 -11.66 15.47 1.20
C LEU A 48 -10.15 15.68 1.37
N GLU A 49 -9.38 15.75 0.28
CA GLU A 49 -7.92 15.97 0.32
C GLU A 49 -7.53 17.19 1.18
N PRO A 50 -8.20 18.36 1.07
CA PRO A 50 -7.85 19.52 1.89
C PRO A 50 -8.06 19.31 3.40
N LYS A 51 -8.92 18.37 3.80
CA LYS A 51 -9.23 18.09 5.22
C LYS A 51 -8.16 17.25 5.92
N THR A 52 -7.24 16.64 5.17
CA THR A 52 -6.25 15.71 5.72
C THR A 52 -5.34 16.37 6.76
N THR A 53 -4.98 17.64 6.57
CA THR A 53 -4.18 18.42 7.52
C THR A 53 -4.89 18.57 8.86
N ASP A 54 -6.19 18.90 8.85
CA ASP A 54 -6.98 19.07 10.06
C ASP A 54 -7.20 17.72 10.77
N TRP A 55 -7.41 16.64 10.02
CA TRP A 55 -7.47 15.29 10.59
C TRP A 55 -6.20 14.90 11.30
N VAL A 56 -5.03 15.11 10.68
CA VAL A 56 -3.73 14.78 11.30
C VAL A 56 -3.53 15.58 12.59
N ARG A 57 -3.84 16.88 12.59
CA ARG A 57 -3.75 17.71 13.80
C ARG A 57 -4.68 17.22 14.91
N ALA A 58 -5.93 16.91 14.57
CA ALA A 58 -6.89 16.37 15.53
C ALA A 58 -6.43 15.03 16.11
N ILE A 59 -5.90 14.14 15.26
CA ILE A 59 -5.35 12.85 15.66
C ILE A 59 -4.16 13.02 16.63
N LEU A 60 -3.23 13.92 16.32
CA LEU A 60 -2.06 14.19 17.18
C LEU A 60 -2.48 14.79 18.52
N SER A 61 -3.45 15.71 18.51
CA SER A 61 -4.04 16.28 19.72
C SER A 61 -4.69 15.21 20.60
N GLU A 62 -5.54 14.36 20.03
CA GLU A 62 -6.22 13.28 20.76
C GLU A 62 -5.25 12.23 21.29
N ALA A 63 -4.17 11.96 20.55
CA ALA A 63 -3.11 11.07 20.99
C ALA A 63 -2.16 11.70 22.03
N GLU A 64 -2.38 12.97 22.43
CA GLU A 64 -1.47 13.71 23.30
C GLU A 64 -0.02 13.66 22.77
N CYS A 65 0.14 13.88 21.47
CA CYS A 65 1.42 13.86 20.78
C CYS A 65 1.84 15.28 20.38
N GLU A 66 2.91 15.80 20.99
CA GLU A 66 3.43 17.15 20.74
C GLU A 66 4.15 17.32 19.38
N ARG A 67 4.13 16.29 18.53
CA ARG A 67 4.77 16.36 17.21
C ARG A 67 3.93 17.19 16.25
N SER A 68 4.59 17.79 15.26
CA SER A 68 3.93 18.46 14.14
C SER A 68 3.55 17.50 13.00
N ASP A 69 4.14 16.31 12.97
CA ASP A 69 3.93 15.27 11.95
C ASP A 69 3.51 13.93 12.56
N LEU A 70 2.52 13.29 11.94
CA LEU A 70 2.06 11.95 12.29
C LEU A 70 2.91 10.89 11.57
N HIS A 71 4.07 10.59 12.14
CA HIS A 71 4.91 9.49 11.67
C HIS A 71 4.85 8.32 12.65
N TYR A 72 4.33 7.18 12.17
CA TYR A 72 4.01 5.99 12.97
C TYR A 72 5.17 5.49 13.83
N ARG A 73 6.41 5.60 13.31
CA ARG A 73 7.62 5.15 13.98
C ARG A 73 7.87 5.85 15.32
N TYR A 74 7.47 7.11 15.45
CA TYR A 74 7.73 7.93 16.63
C TYR A 74 6.62 7.88 17.67
N LEU A 75 5.50 7.25 17.37
CA LEU A 75 4.38 7.09 18.30
C LEU A 75 4.66 5.98 19.32
N THR A 76 4.33 6.24 20.58
CA THR A 76 4.29 5.22 21.64
C THR A 76 3.14 4.23 21.41
N ALA A 77 3.11 3.11 22.14
CA ALA A 77 2.03 2.12 21.99
C ALA A 77 0.63 2.69 22.32
N PRO A 78 0.42 3.48 23.39
CA PRO A 78 -0.85 4.18 23.62
C PRO A 78 -1.20 5.16 22.49
N GLN A 79 -0.26 5.99 22.06
CA GLN A 79 -0.46 6.94 20.95
C GLN A 79 -0.86 6.26 19.65
N LYS A 80 -0.21 5.13 19.31
CA LYS A 80 -0.59 4.31 18.14
C LYS A 80 -2.02 3.81 18.23
N ARG A 81 -2.45 3.37 19.41
CA ARG A 81 -3.83 2.90 19.62
C ARG A 81 -4.83 4.02 19.38
N THR A 82 -4.61 5.19 19.98
CA THR A 82 -5.47 6.35 19.80
C THR A 82 -5.49 6.80 18.34
N ALA A 83 -4.31 7.01 17.75
CA ALA A 83 -4.19 7.49 16.37
C ALA A 83 -4.87 6.57 15.35
N LEU A 84 -4.66 5.25 15.46
CA LEU A 84 -5.30 4.30 14.54
C LEU A 84 -6.80 4.15 14.79
N SER A 85 -7.26 4.33 16.03
CA SER A 85 -8.70 4.35 16.35
C SER A 85 -9.38 5.56 15.70
N GLU A 86 -8.75 6.73 15.73
CA GLU A 86 -9.28 7.91 15.04
C GLU A 86 -9.22 7.76 13.51
N ILE A 87 -8.12 7.25 12.96
CA ILE A 87 -8.01 6.97 11.52
C ILE A 87 -9.11 6.00 11.06
N SER A 88 -9.47 5.01 11.87
CA SER A 88 -10.52 4.02 11.55
C SER A 88 -11.93 4.62 11.38
N ARG A 89 -12.13 5.88 11.79
CA ARG A 89 -13.41 6.59 11.68
C ARG A 89 -13.46 7.55 10.49
N LEU A 90 -12.33 7.78 9.82
CA LEU A 90 -12.25 8.72 8.71
C LEU A 90 -12.98 8.18 7.46
N PRO A 91 -13.54 9.07 6.62
CA PRO A 91 -14.24 8.71 5.38
C PRO A 91 -13.27 8.32 4.24
N LEU A 92 -12.44 7.30 4.49
CA LEU A 92 -11.44 6.78 3.56
C LEU A 92 -11.48 5.25 3.49
N ARG A 93 -10.74 4.66 2.54
CA ARG A 93 -10.56 3.21 2.43
C ARG A 93 -9.09 2.82 2.41
N GLY A 94 -8.73 1.86 3.26
CA GLY A 94 -7.39 1.31 3.36
C GLY A 94 -7.17 0.09 2.47
N PHE A 95 -5.97 0.00 1.90
CA PHE A 95 -5.46 -1.16 1.17
C PHE A 95 -4.05 -1.44 1.64
N VAL A 96 -3.71 -2.71 1.84
CA VAL A 96 -2.34 -3.13 2.12
C VAL A 96 -2.02 -4.39 1.33
N LEU A 97 -0.88 -4.37 0.65
CA LEU A 97 -0.20 -5.54 0.13
C LEU A 97 0.99 -5.86 1.03
N ALA A 98 0.95 -7.00 1.71
CA ALA A 98 2.06 -7.55 2.48
C ALA A 98 2.74 -8.66 1.69
N SER A 99 4.01 -8.47 1.35
CA SER A 99 4.83 -9.44 0.62
C SER A 99 5.90 -10.03 1.54
N ASN A 100 5.75 -11.31 1.88
CA ASN A 100 6.80 -12.06 2.56
C ASN A 100 7.89 -12.42 1.54
N LYS A 101 9.13 -12.01 1.80
CA LYS A 101 10.21 -12.13 0.83
C LYS A 101 11.03 -13.42 0.97
N LYS A 102 10.65 -14.35 1.85
CA LYS A 102 11.43 -15.59 2.06
C LYS A 102 11.60 -16.40 0.78
N ASN A 103 10.57 -16.47 -0.06
CA ASN A 103 10.62 -17.13 -1.38
C ASN A 103 11.26 -16.26 -2.49
N MET A 104 11.58 -15.00 -2.19
CA MET A 104 12.17 -14.05 -3.14
C MET A 104 13.66 -13.82 -2.91
N ARG A 105 14.25 -14.39 -1.85
CA ARG A 105 15.70 -14.29 -1.56
C ARG A 105 16.51 -14.75 -2.77
N ARG A 106 17.41 -13.89 -3.25
CA ARG A 106 18.27 -14.08 -4.44
C ARG A 106 17.51 -14.37 -5.74
N TYR A 107 16.19 -14.15 -5.76
CA TYR A 107 15.41 -14.34 -6.97
C TYR A 107 15.84 -13.33 -8.04
N ARG A 108 15.99 -13.83 -9.26
CA ARG A 108 16.35 -13.03 -10.44
C ARG A 108 15.20 -13.06 -11.43
N ASN A 109 14.82 -11.88 -11.91
CA ASN A 109 13.87 -11.76 -13.00
C ASN A 109 14.66 -11.47 -14.29
N VAL A 110 15.02 -12.52 -15.02
CA VAL A 110 15.83 -12.42 -16.25
C VAL A 110 15.21 -11.44 -17.25
N ASN A 111 13.88 -11.38 -17.33
CA ASN A 111 13.19 -10.44 -18.22
C ASN A 111 13.33 -8.99 -17.75
N ALA A 112 13.19 -8.72 -16.45
CA ALA A 112 13.36 -7.38 -15.90
C ALA A 112 14.83 -6.90 -15.94
N GLU A 113 15.78 -7.82 -15.81
CA GLU A 113 17.22 -7.54 -15.92
C GLU A 113 17.61 -7.07 -17.33
N ARG A 114 16.99 -7.63 -18.38
CA ARG A 114 17.19 -7.18 -19.78
C ARG A 114 16.78 -5.73 -20.00
N VAL A 115 15.76 -5.26 -19.29
CA VAL A 115 15.22 -3.89 -19.38
C VAL A 115 15.87 -2.98 -18.31
N GLN A 116 16.91 -3.45 -17.61
CA GLN A 116 17.61 -2.73 -16.53
C GLN A 116 16.70 -2.14 -15.44
N SER A 117 15.55 -2.76 -15.18
CA SER A 117 14.62 -2.28 -14.15
C SER A 117 15.19 -2.58 -12.76
N ARG A 118 15.82 -1.57 -12.14
CA ARG A 118 16.48 -1.70 -10.82
C ARG A 118 15.48 -1.96 -9.68
N GLN A 119 14.20 -1.64 -9.89
CA GLN A 119 13.14 -1.67 -8.87
C GLN A 119 11.98 -2.61 -9.24
N TRP A 120 12.24 -3.63 -10.07
CA TRP A 120 11.19 -4.51 -10.59
C TRP A 120 10.33 -5.17 -9.51
N PHE A 121 10.90 -5.56 -8.36
CA PHE A 121 10.15 -6.21 -7.28
C PHE A 121 9.19 -5.24 -6.60
N TYR A 122 9.63 -4.01 -6.37
CA TYR A 122 8.77 -2.94 -5.88
C TYR A 122 7.64 -2.66 -6.87
N ASN A 123 7.96 -2.50 -8.15
CA ASN A 123 7.00 -2.25 -9.22
C ASN A 123 5.99 -3.40 -9.36
N PHE A 124 6.42 -4.64 -9.16
CA PHE A 124 5.54 -5.79 -9.10
C PHE A 124 4.56 -5.68 -7.92
N CYS A 125 5.05 -5.37 -6.72
CA CYS A 125 4.19 -5.16 -5.56
C CYS A 125 3.22 -3.98 -5.77
N LEU A 126 3.72 -2.86 -6.30
CA LEU A 126 2.90 -1.68 -6.58
C LEU A 126 1.80 -2.00 -7.60
N ARG A 127 2.11 -2.77 -8.66
CA ARG A 127 1.09 -3.25 -9.60
C ARG A 127 -0.03 -4.01 -8.87
N LEU A 128 0.32 -4.96 -8.01
CA LEU A 128 -0.69 -5.73 -7.27
C LEU A 128 -1.54 -4.85 -6.35
N LEU A 129 -0.95 -3.84 -5.71
CA LEU A 129 -1.70 -2.85 -4.92
C LEU A 129 -2.66 -2.04 -5.82
N LEU A 130 -2.16 -1.52 -6.95
CA LEU A 130 -2.93 -0.70 -7.88
C LEU A 130 -4.07 -1.47 -8.56
N GLU A 131 -3.91 -2.77 -8.83
CA GLU A 131 -4.99 -3.63 -9.32
C GLU A 131 -6.22 -3.61 -8.38
N ARG A 132 -6.02 -3.47 -7.06
CA ARG A 132 -7.10 -3.41 -6.06
C ARG A 132 -7.63 -2.00 -5.88
N VAL A 133 -6.73 -1.02 -5.74
CA VAL A 133 -7.08 0.39 -5.58
C VAL A 133 -7.91 0.89 -6.77
N THR A 134 -7.44 0.62 -8.00
CA THR A 134 -8.13 1.10 -9.21
C THR A 134 -9.46 0.37 -9.44
N ASP A 135 -9.55 -0.91 -9.08
CA ASP A 135 -10.81 -1.64 -9.18
C ASP A 135 -11.84 -1.17 -8.16
N PHE A 136 -11.41 -0.76 -6.96
CA PHE A 136 -12.27 -0.07 -5.99
C PHE A 136 -12.84 1.21 -6.57
N CYS A 137 -11.98 2.11 -7.05
CA CYS A 137 -12.38 3.38 -7.64
C CYS A 137 -13.33 3.16 -8.82
N PHE A 138 -13.04 2.18 -9.69
CA PHE A 138 -13.87 1.85 -10.84
C PHE A 138 -15.27 1.36 -10.43
N ARG A 139 -15.36 0.39 -9.50
CA ARG A 139 -16.64 -0.15 -9.04
C ARG A 139 -17.45 0.89 -8.30
N HIS A 140 -16.80 1.64 -7.41
CA HIS A 140 -17.42 2.72 -6.65
C HIS A 140 -17.96 3.80 -7.56
N ALA A 141 -17.15 4.23 -8.54
CA ALA A 141 -17.60 5.10 -9.59
C ALA A 141 -18.83 4.49 -10.28
N LYS A 142 -18.72 3.33 -10.92
CA LYS A 142 -19.83 2.72 -11.67
C LYS A 142 -21.15 2.69 -10.88
N LYS A 143 -21.11 2.34 -9.60
CA LYS A 143 -22.28 2.34 -8.69
C LYS A 143 -22.97 3.72 -8.61
N GLU A 144 -22.19 4.78 -8.61
CA GLU A 144 -22.63 6.17 -8.44
C GLU A 144 -22.87 6.92 -9.76
N ARG A 145 -22.65 6.29 -10.92
CA ARG A 145 -22.93 6.86 -12.27
C ARG A 145 -22.29 8.20 -12.68
N ALA A 146 -21.52 8.90 -11.86
CA ALA A 146 -20.72 10.05 -12.29
C ALA A 146 -19.73 9.80 -13.46
N LYS A 147 -19.36 10.90 -14.12
CA LYS A 147 -18.54 10.93 -15.33
C LYS A 147 -17.14 11.46 -14.99
N GLY A 148 -16.12 11.07 -15.75
CA GLY A 148 -14.76 11.64 -15.61
C GLY A 148 -14.04 11.31 -14.29
N ARG A 149 -14.25 10.10 -13.73
CA ARG A 149 -13.80 9.78 -12.37
C ARG A 149 -12.41 9.19 -12.32
N LEU A 150 -11.45 10.09 -12.40
CA LEU A 150 -10.03 9.78 -12.36
C LEU A 150 -9.52 9.74 -10.92
N LEU A 151 -8.50 8.93 -10.73
CA LEU A 151 -7.74 8.75 -9.50
C LEU A 151 -6.41 9.49 -9.64
N LYS A 152 -6.18 10.43 -8.74
CA LYS A 152 -4.86 11.00 -8.45
C LYS A 152 -4.07 10.03 -7.58
N ILE A 153 -2.81 9.79 -7.89
CA ILE A 153 -1.93 8.97 -7.05
C ILE A 153 -0.80 9.84 -6.53
N VAL A 154 -0.67 9.89 -5.21
CA VAL A 154 0.38 10.61 -4.50
C VAL A 154 1.29 9.61 -3.83
N TYR A 155 2.55 9.55 -4.24
CA TYR A 155 3.56 8.70 -3.64
C TYR A 155 4.35 9.46 -2.59
N SER A 156 4.61 8.83 -1.44
CA SER A 156 5.55 9.38 -0.46
C SER A 156 7.00 9.26 -0.97
N GLU A 157 7.69 10.40 -1.10
CA GLU A 157 9.02 10.50 -1.70
C GLU A 157 10.09 9.76 -0.88
N ARG A 158 10.88 8.90 -1.54
CA ARG A 158 12.11 8.33 -0.98
C ARG A 158 13.33 8.71 -1.82
N LYS A 159 14.41 9.09 -1.13
CA LYS A 159 15.70 9.50 -1.74
C LYS A 159 16.31 8.47 -2.72
N THR A 160 15.89 7.20 -2.65
CA THR A 160 16.42 6.11 -3.47
C THR A 160 15.41 5.55 -4.49
N HIS A 161 14.17 6.08 -4.55
CA HIS A 161 13.12 5.61 -5.46
C HIS A 161 13.08 6.43 -6.76
N SER A 162 12.95 5.76 -7.91
CA SER A 162 12.91 6.44 -9.22
C SER A 162 11.48 6.46 -9.75
N TYR A 163 10.74 7.54 -9.47
CA TYR A 163 9.36 7.71 -9.94
C TYR A 163 9.24 7.69 -11.47
N SER A 164 10.29 8.09 -12.20
CA SER A 164 10.34 7.96 -13.66
C SER A 164 10.35 6.50 -14.13
N GLN A 165 11.01 5.58 -13.41
CA GLN A 165 10.95 4.14 -13.71
C GLN A 165 9.57 3.56 -13.39
N THR A 166 8.91 4.03 -12.34
CA THR A 166 7.55 3.62 -11.97
C THR A 166 6.53 4.05 -13.03
N ALA A 167 6.62 5.29 -13.53
CA ALA A 167 5.78 5.77 -14.62
C ALA A 167 6.00 4.97 -15.92
N ALA A 168 7.26 4.71 -16.31
CA ALA A 168 7.58 3.90 -17.48
C ALA A 168 7.03 2.46 -17.37
N TYR A 169 7.10 1.86 -16.17
CA TYR A 169 6.54 0.54 -15.92
C TYR A 169 5.01 0.51 -16.01
N GLN A 170 4.32 1.54 -15.52
CA GLN A 170 2.87 1.64 -15.67
C GLN A 170 2.45 1.76 -17.14
N GLU A 171 3.18 2.53 -17.95
CA GLU A 171 2.88 2.64 -19.39
C GLU A 171 3.13 1.30 -20.10
N LEU A 172 4.19 0.57 -19.74
CA LEU A 172 4.43 -0.79 -20.24
C LEU A 172 3.26 -1.74 -19.92
N LEU A 173 2.77 -1.72 -18.67
CA LEU A 173 1.62 -2.54 -18.26
C LEU A 173 0.35 -2.17 -19.03
N LYS A 174 0.15 -0.89 -19.34
CA LYS A 174 -0.99 -0.41 -20.13
C LYS A 174 -0.93 -0.92 -21.56
N ILE A 175 0.24 -0.89 -22.18
CA ILE A 175 0.48 -1.46 -23.52
C ILE A 175 0.23 -2.98 -23.50
N GLN A 176 0.77 -3.70 -22.52
CA GLN A 176 0.55 -5.15 -22.38
C GLN A 176 -0.93 -5.50 -22.19
N ALA A 177 -1.66 -4.72 -21.39
CA ALA A 177 -3.09 -4.90 -21.16
C ALA A 177 -3.93 -4.67 -22.43
N LYS A 178 -3.56 -3.69 -23.26
CA LYS A 178 -4.22 -3.44 -24.56
C LYS A 178 -4.02 -4.59 -25.55
N ASN A 179 -2.87 -5.27 -25.47
CA ASN A 179 -2.49 -6.34 -26.39
C ASN A 179 -2.79 -7.74 -25.85
N ASP A 180 -3.58 -7.87 -24.76
CA ASP A 180 -3.89 -9.12 -24.07
C ASP A 180 -2.66 -9.98 -23.70
N ALA A 181 -1.53 -9.32 -23.44
CA ALA A 181 -0.23 -9.95 -23.19
C ALA A 181 0.13 -9.98 -21.70
N LEU A 182 -0.85 -9.84 -20.80
CA LEU A 182 -0.61 -9.83 -19.36
C LEU A 182 -0.34 -11.25 -18.85
N VAL A 183 0.88 -11.46 -18.31
CA VAL A 183 1.29 -12.74 -17.71
C VAL A 183 0.41 -13.16 -16.52
N LEU A 184 -0.06 -12.18 -15.73
CA LEU A 184 -1.02 -12.40 -14.65
C LEU A 184 -2.36 -11.79 -15.03
N SER A 185 -3.39 -12.64 -15.14
CA SER A 185 -4.73 -12.26 -15.59
C SER A 185 -5.80 -12.27 -14.48
N LYS A 186 -5.45 -12.72 -13.25
CA LYS A 186 -6.40 -12.78 -12.12
C LYS A 186 -7.05 -11.42 -11.82
N ARG A 187 -6.25 -10.36 -11.86
CA ARG A 187 -6.69 -8.96 -11.73
C ARG A 187 -5.93 -8.12 -12.75
N ARG A 188 -6.49 -6.96 -13.07
CA ARG A 188 -5.86 -5.96 -13.95
C ARG A 188 -6.06 -4.56 -13.38
N ILE A 189 -5.11 -3.68 -13.67
CA ILE A 189 -5.27 -2.25 -13.40
C ILE A 189 -6.46 -1.75 -14.22
N ARG A 190 -7.35 -0.98 -13.58
CA ARG A 190 -8.46 -0.31 -14.25
C ARG A 190 -7.97 1.01 -14.83
N TRP A 191 -7.47 0.96 -16.05
CA TRP A 191 -6.98 2.13 -16.77
C TRP A 191 -8.08 3.19 -16.99
N GLU A 192 -9.35 2.81 -16.89
CA GLU A 192 -10.50 3.71 -17.00
C GLU A 192 -10.57 4.77 -15.89
N VAL A 193 -9.88 4.54 -14.77
CA VAL A 193 -9.82 5.49 -13.64
C VAL A 193 -8.44 6.10 -13.45
N LEU A 194 -7.46 5.78 -14.30
CA LEU A 194 -6.10 6.32 -14.17
C LEU A 194 -5.77 7.31 -15.28
N ASP A 195 -5.18 8.42 -14.89
CA ASP A 195 -4.47 9.33 -15.79
C ASP A 195 -3.08 9.60 -15.23
N TRP A 196 -2.04 9.29 -16.00
CA TRP A 196 -0.65 9.41 -15.57
C TRP A 196 -0.26 10.85 -15.21
N ARG A 197 -0.97 11.84 -15.77
CA ARG A 197 -0.76 13.26 -15.47
C ARG A 197 -1.17 13.65 -14.06
N LEU A 198 -1.91 12.78 -13.36
CA LEU A 198 -2.34 12.96 -11.97
C LEU A 198 -1.44 12.22 -10.97
N ASN A 199 -0.31 11.67 -11.42
CA ASN A 199 0.65 11.05 -10.52
C ASN A 199 1.63 12.11 -10.00
N GLU A 200 1.76 12.20 -8.69
CA GLU A 200 2.65 13.14 -8.00
C GLU A 200 3.53 12.38 -6.98
N ALA A 201 4.76 12.84 -6.78
CA ALA A 201 5.61 12.41 -5.68
C ALA A 201 5.81 13.60 -4.73
N VAL A 202 5.58 13.39 -3.44
CA VAL A 202 5.64 14.44 -2.42
C VAL A 202 6.41 13.97 -1.19
N ALA A 203 7.14 14.88 -0.54
CA ALA A 203 7.84 14.55 0.69
C ALA A 203 6.86 14.14 1.81
N HIS A 204 7.18 13.05 2.52
CA HIS A 204 6.34 12.49 3.58
C HIS A 204 5.94 13.53 4.65
N ALA A 205 6.92 14.28 5.15
CA ALA A 205 6.75 15.23 6.24
C ALA A 205 5.80 16.39 5.90
N THR A 206 5.62 16.71 4.61
CA THR A 206 4.83 17.87 4.17
C THR A 206 3.43 17.49 3.67
N CYS A 207 3.10 16.19 3.61
CA CYS A 207 1.83 15.71 3.08
C CYS A 207 1.04 14.91 4.13
N ALA A 208 0.02 15.53 4.71
CA ALA A 208 -0.83 14.91 5.74
C ALA A 208 -1.51 13.61 5.25
N GLY A 209 -1.94 13.53 3.98
CA GLY A 209 -2.45 12.30 3.39
C GLY A 209 -1.41 11.16 3.36
N SER A 210 -0.13 11.49 3.10
CA SER A 210 0.96 10.51 3.14
C SER A 210 1.24 10.01 4.57
N GLN A 211 1.08 10.87 5.58
CA GLN A 211 1.21 10.49 7.00
C GLN A 211 0.12 9.49 7.43
N LEU A 212 -1.12 9.69 6.99
CA LEU A 212 -2.20 8.73 7.19
C LEU A 212 -1.90 7.38 6.48
N ALA A 213 -1.32 7.42 5.28
CA ALA A 213 -0.90 6.22 4.57
C ALA A 213 0.26 5.47 5.27
N ASP A 214 1.25 6.18 5.84
CA ASP A 214 2.29 5.58 6.69
C ASP A 214 1.67 4.85 7.88
N ALA A 215 0.79 5.51 8.62
CA ALA A 215 0.15 4.92 9.80
C ALA A 215 -0.55 3.59 9.48
N VAL A 216 -1.31 3.53 8.37
CA VAL A 216 -1.95 2.31 7.89
C VAL A 216 -0.91 1.26 7.49
N THR A 217 0.05 1.62 6.65
CA THR A 217 1.05 0.68 6.10
C THR A 217 1.93 0.10 7.21
N SER A 218 2.42 0.96 8.10
CA SER A 218 3.31 0.61 9.20
C SER A 218 2.62 -0.22 10.28
N ALA A 219 1.30 -0.04 10.50
CA ALA A 219 0.52 -0.92 11.39
C ALA A 219 0.51 -2.37 10.88
N PHE A 220 0.29 -2.58 9.58
CA PHE A 220 0.34 -3.92 8.98
C PHE A 220 1.75 -4.50 8.93
N TYR A 221 2.77 -3.66 8.70
CA TYR A 221 4.16 -4.09 8.79
C TYR A 221 4.50 -4.56 10.22
N GLN A 222 4.13 -3.81 11.26
CA GLN A 222 4.35 -4.19 12.66
C GLN A 222 3.58 -5.47 13.05
N ALA A 223 2.41 -5.69 12.47
CA ALA A 223 1.64 -6.93 12.67
C ALA A 223 2.25 -8.15 11.97
N SER A 224 3.00 -7.93 10.88
CA SER A 224 3.60 -8.99 10.05
C SER A 224 5.05 -9.30 10.42
N ASP A 225 5.84 -8.31 10.82
CA ASP A 225 7.26 -8.46 11.11
C ASP A 225 7.49 -8.81 12.59
N THR A 226 7.92 -10.05 12.83
CA THR A 226 8.20 -10.58 14.18
C THR A 226 9.66 -10.43 14.58
N LEU A 227 10.50 -9.83 13.74
CA LEU A 227 11.94 -9.73 13.96
C LEU A 227 12.33 -8.38 14.59
N PRO A 228 13.38 -8.35 15.44
CA PRO A 228 13.96 -7.09 15.91
C PRO A 228 14.44 -6.19 14.75
N PRO A 229 14.34 -4.85 14.89
CA PRO A 229 13.91 -4.11 16.09
C PRO A 229 12.39 -3.94 16.22
N THR A 230 11.60 -4.54 15.33
CA THR A 230 10.14 -4.40 15.36
C THR A 230 9.58 -5.02 16.64
N LYS A 231 8.86 -4.22 17.41
CA LYS A 231 8.08 -4.71 18.56
C LYS A 231 6.75 -5.23 18.04
N TRP A 232 6.70 -6.51 17.67
CA TRP A 232 5.50 -7.12 17.08
C TRP A 232 4.25 -6.85 17.91
N ASN A 233 3.18 -6.39 17.24
CA ASN A 233 1.86 -6.20 17.82
C ASN A 233 0.81 -6.18 16.70
N SER A 234 -0.11 -7.16 16.70
CA SER A 234 -1.15 -7.28 15.69
C SER A 234 -2.38 -6.42 15.96
N GLU A 235 -2.58 -5.95 17.20
CA GLU A 235 -3.77 -5.19 17.59
C GLU A 235 -3.91 -3.86 16.84
N PHE A 236 -2.78 -3.21 16.52
CA PHE A 236 -2.79 -1.95 15.78
C PHE A 236 -3.42 -2.10 14.39
N ALA A 237 -3.04 -3.12 13.64
CA ALA A 237 -3.63 -3.36 12.32
C ALA A 237 -5.12 -3.73 12.42
N LYS A 238 -5.53 -4.49 13.45
CA LYS A 238 -6.95 -4.87 13.66
C LYS A 238 -7.87 -3.66 13.88
N LEU A 239 -7.39 -2.58 14.51
CA LEU A 239 -8.16 -1.34 14.68
C LEU A 239 -8.62 -0.74 13.34
N LEU A 240 -7.94 -1.06 12.24
CA LEU A 240 -8.23 -0.51 10.91
C LEU A 240 -9.31 -1.28 10.14
N ASP A 241 -9.84 -2.42 10.64
CA ASP A 241 -10.90 -3.17 9.94
C ASP A 241 -12.05 -2.32 9.39
N PRO A 242 -12.58 -1.31 10.11
CA PRO A 242 -13.71 -0.50 9.63
C PRO A 242 -13.43 0.20 8.29
N ILE A 243 -12.17 0.55 8.02
CA ILE A 243 -11.78 1.27 6.80
C ILE A 243 -11.16 0.37 5.73
N MET A 244 -10.78 -0.86 6.05
CA MET A 244 -10.17 -1.74 5.05
C MET A 244 -11.17 -2.03 3.93
N ALA A 245 -10.69 -1.91 2.69
CA ALA A 245 -11.54 -2.09 1.52
C ALA A 245 -12.05 -3.54 1.42
N LYS A 246 -13.35 -3.68 1.14
CA LYS A 246 -14.02 -4.98 1.03
C LYS A 246 -14.48 -5.23 -0.40
N GLU A 247 -14.25 -6.45 -0.90
CA GLU A 247 -14.84 -6.98 -2.13
C GLU A 247 -15.73 -8.16 -1.74
N ASN A 248 -17.00 -8.10 -2.14
CA ASN A 248 -18.00 -9.11 -1.75
C ASN A 248 -18.05 -9.35 -0.23
N GLY A 249 -17.88 -8.28 0.55
CA GLY A 249 -17.89 -8.32 2.03
C GLY A 249 -16.56 -8.74 2.68
N ALA A 250 -15.54 -9.16 1.92
CA ALA A 250 -14.28 -9.64 2.47
C ALA A 250 -13.10 -8.68 2.21
N CYS A 251 -12.22 -8.53 3.20
CA CYS A 251 -10.94 -7.82 3.06
C CYS A 251 -9.87 -8.70 2.38
N MET A 252 -9.95 -10.02 2.56
CA MET A 252 -8.99 -10.99 2.02
C MET A 252 -8.79 -10.82 0.51
N ASP A 253 -7.53 -10.78 0.09
CA ASP A 253 -7.08 -10.61 -1.30
C ASP A 253 -7.58 -9.32 -1.97
N TYR A 254 -8.09 -8.36 -1.18
CA TYR A 254 -8.61 -7.09 -1.66
C TYR A 254 -8.09 -5.90 -0.84
N GLY A 255 -8.73 -5.56 0.29
CA GLY A 255 -8.18 -4.56 1.22
C GLY A 255 -6.91 -5.04 1.91
N VAL A 256 -6.75 -6.36 2.10
CA VAL A 256 -5.54 -6.97 2.66
C VAL A 256 -5.08 -8.10 1.74
N ALA A 257 -4.00 -7.86 1.01
CA ALA A 257 -3.41 -8.79 0.05
C ALA A 257 -2.10 -9.38 0.61
N LEU A 258 -1.97 -10.71 0.59
CA LEU A 258 -0.79 -11.43 1.07
C LEU A 258 -0.06 -12.10 -0.10
N GLN A 259 1.24 -11.87 -0.19
CA GLN A 259 2.16 -12.58 -1.07
C GLN A 259 3.21 -13.35 -0.26
N PRO A 260 3.68 -14.51 -0.73
CA PRO A 260 3.28 -15.18 -1.97
C PRO A 260 1.87 -15.80 -1.94
N THR A 261 1.29 -15.97 -3.13
CA THR A 261 0.11 -16.82 -3.36
C THR A 261 0.56 -18.12 -4.05
N PRO A 262 0.07 -19.31 -3.64
CA PRO A 262 -0.78 -19.55 -2.46
C PRO A 262 -0.04 -19.30 -1.13
N THR A 263 -0.80 -18.93 -0.10
CA THR A 263 -0.29 -18.36 1.17
C THR A 263 0.57 -19.30 1.99
N TRP A 264 0.35 -20.62 1.89
CA TRP A 264 1.19 -21.61 2.58
C TRP A 264 2.66 -21.58 2.13
N LYS A 265 2.96 -21.10 0.91
CA LYS A 265 4.34 -20.91 0.43
C LYS A 265 5.12 -19.89 1.26
N ALA A 266 4.44 -18.98 1.95
CA ALA A 266 5.06 -17.99 2.80
C ALA A 266 5.70 -18.59 4.07
N LYS A 267 5.29 -19.81 4.47
CA LYS A 267 5.77 -20.48 5.70
C LYS A 267 5.76 -19.54 6.91
N LEU A 268 4.62 -18.90 7.15
CA LEU A 268 4.45 -17.95 8.25
C LEU A 268 4.45 -18.69 9.59
N ASN A 269 5.05 -18.09 10.62
CA ASN A 269 4.89 -18.53 12.01
C ASN A 269 3.52 -18.10 12.57
N ASP A 270 3.12 -18.63 13.72
CA ASP A 270 1.78 -18.39 14.27
C ASP A 270 1.51 -16.90 14.54
N ARG A 271 2.50 -16.16 15.06
CA ARG A 271 2.38 -14.70 15.30
C ARG A 271 2.14 -13.93 13.99
N GLN A 272 2.84 -14.31 12.92
CA GLN A 272 2.68 -13.71 11.59
C GLN A 272 1.30 -14.03 11.00
N ARG A 273 0.76 -15.24 11.23
CA ARG A 273 -0.55 -15.66 10.70
C ARG A 273 -1.71 -14.88 11.30
N GLN A 274 -1.63 -14.51 12.59
CA GLN A 274 -2.73 -13.91 13.34
C GLN A 274 -3.43 -12.75 12.62
N ILE A 275 -2.66 -11.82 12.03
CA ILE A 275 -3.26 -10.66 11.37
C ILE A 275 -3.94 -11.04 10.05
N PHE A 276 -3.38 -12.00 9.32
CA PHE A 276 -3.98 -12.45 8.06
C PHE A 276 -5.22 -13.33 8.31
N GLU A 277 -5.19 -14.19 9.32
CA GLU A 277 -6.35 -15.00 9.73
C GLU A 277 -7.50 -14.10 10.20
N TYR A 278 -7.20 -13.03 10.95
CA TYR A 278 -8.19 -12.01 11.32
C TYR A 278 -8.89 -11.42 10.09
N TYR A 279 -8.14 -11.18 9.00
CA TYR A 279 -8.70 -10.68 7.73
C TYR A 279 -9.20 -11.78 6.77
N GLY A 280 -9.33 -13.02 7.24
CA GLY A 280 -10.00 -14.12 6.54
C GLY A 280 -9.10 -15.09 5.79
N TYR A 281 -7.78 -14.94 5.85
CA TYR A 281 -6.86 -15.91 5.25
C TYR A 281 -6.88 -17.25 5.99
N LYS A 282 -6.67 -18.33 5.22
CA LYS A 282 -6.48 -19.67 5.74
C LYS A 282 -5.14 -20.22 5.26
N PHE A 283 -4.48 -21.00 6.11
CA PHE A 283 -3.16 -21.56 5.86
C PHE A 283 -3.22 -23.10 5.90
N TRP A 284 -3.87 -23.70 4.90
CA TRP A 284 -3.88 -25.15 4.68
C TRP A 284 -3.00 -25.49 3.45
N PRO A 285 -2.34 -26.66 3.41
CA PRO A 285 -1.55 -27.11 2.25
C PRO A 285 -2.37 -27.31 0.98
#